data_AF-A0AAN4YUE5-F1
#
_entry.id   AF-A0AAN4YUE5-F1
#
_cell.length_a   1.000
_cell.length_b   1.000
_cell.length_c   1.000
_cell.angle_alpha   90.00
_cell.angle_beta   90.00
_cell.angle_gamma   90.00
#
_symmetry.space_group_name_H-M   'P 1'
#
loop_
_entity.id
_entity.type
_entity.pdbx_description
1 polymer ?
#
loop_
_entity_poly.entity_id
_entity_poly.type
_entity_poly.pdbx_seq_one_letter_code
_entity_poly.pdbx_strand_id
1 'polypeptide(L)'
;MFDRRGVDIGVYNSHTILGKNINNIDWTAVVMYNNPIIPGFNPDPSIIRVKNDFFLVTSSFEYFPGAPIYHSTDLIRWTLIGHALTRRSQIHIQTPEPGGGVWATTLRYHDGVYYIIAASFERYRPQDDDRVWPRGFYVKTENIWDSGSWSDPVFFDQVGFDQDVLYLSSTYRKLNRTPNANLKDFAIHIATIDLASGTSTSEPKLIRESTSGVSEGSHIFKRGKYYYLFTAEGGTESGHCEWVSRSETGPFGPWEVGPNNPLWRNGINDEVQNTGHADLVEDAQGRWWAVLLGVRPVRKDGYWEESVFGNFAHSLLGLCCRTNSIATVTIGRETFLIPVEWKDDWPIFNRGKKISLQSDTPHLYEYQHPVAWRDDFSSPELQLGWFGFKEVNGTSSETQWIGEVQNSTMTQSPPVGAPFTGMMLGLYAFGERQRCLLPADFGYAEFR
;
A
#
# COMPACT_ATOMS: atom_id res chain seq x y z
N MET A 1 9.43 18.15 -13.10
CA MET A 1 9.63 16.68 -13.09
C MET A 1 9.49 16.29 -11.64
N PHE A 2 8.56 15.39 -11.29
CA PHE A 2 8.42 14.86 -9.94
C PHE A 2 9.75 14.19 -9.58
N ASP A 3 10.61 14.91 -8.86
CA ASP A 3 11.98 14.48 -8.61
C ASP A 3 11.97 13.62 -7.34
N ARG A 4 12.31 12.34 -7.48
CA ARG A 4 12.62 11.48 -6.32
C ARG A 4 13.97 11.86 -5.70
N ARG A 5 14.71 12.76 -6.33
CA ARG A 5 15.88 13.45 -5.77
C ARG A 5 15.38 14.78 -5.22
N GLY A 6 15.52 14.99 -3.91
CA GLY A 6 15.24 16.31 -3.33
C GLY A 6 16.00 17.40 -4.08
N VAL A 7 15.36 18.56 -4.27
CA VAL A 7 16.00 19.75 -4.88
C VAL A 7 17.16 20.19 -3.98
N ASP A 8 18.40 20.02 -4.45
CA ASP A 8 19.59 20.59 -3.83
C ASP A 8 19.59 22.11 -4.06
N ILE A 9 19.41 22.87 -2.99
CA ILE A 9 19.69 24.30 -2.97
C ILE A 9 20.92 24.52 -2.09
N GLY A 10 22.02 24.90 -2.73
CA GLY A 10 23.05 25.72 -2.11
C GLY A 10 24.10 24.97 -1.30
N VAL A 11 25.27 24.80 -1.93
CA VAL A 11 26.57 24.65 -1.29
C VAL A 11 26.72 25.65 -0.14
N TYR A 12 26.93 25.21 1.10
CA TYR A 12 27.74 25.95 2.08
C TYR A 12 28.44 25.03 3.08
N ASN A 13 29.62 25.52 3.45
CA ASN A 13 30.71 24.87 4.15
C ASN A 13 30.35 24.30 5.53
N SER A 14 31.12 23.26 5.86
CA SER A 14 31.53 22.80 7.21
C SER A 14 31.25 23.79 8.33
N HIS A 15 30.74 23.33 9.48
CA HIS A 15 31.30 23.58 10.83
C HIS A 15 30.68 22.60 11.85
N THR A 16 31.57 21.78 12.42
CA THR A 16 31.71 21.35 13.83
C THR A 16 30.45 21.11 14.69
N ILE A 17 30.22 19.84 15.04
CA ILE A 17 29.51 19.47 16.28
C ILE A 17 30.55 19.13 17.35
N LEU A 18 30.49 19.87 18.45
CA LEU A 18 31.30 19.73 19.64
C LEU A 18 30.89 18.49 20.45
N GLY A 19 31.87 17.63 20.73
CA GLY A 19 32.12 17.15 22.09
C GLY A 19 31.29 15.99 22.62
N LYS A 20 31.42 14.79 22.05
CA LYS A 20 31.59 13.53 22.81
C LYS A 20 32.52 12.61 22.00
N ASN A 21 33.51 12.02 22.67
CA ASN A 21 34.47 11.08 22.07
C ASN A 21 33.74 9.88 21.46
N ILE A 22 33.72 9.77 20.12
CA ILE A 22 33.14 8.65 19.36
C ILE A 22 34.24 7.81 18.70
N ASN A 23 35.42 7.71 19.31
CA ASN A 23 36.60 7.13 18.67
C ASN A 23 36.67 5.59 18.75
N ASN A 24 35.56 4.88 18.91
CA ASN A 24 35.54 3.40 18.87
C ASN A 24 34.13 2.84 18.53
N ILE A 25 33.52 3.32 17.44
CA ILE A 25 32.45 2.54 16.80
C ILE A 25 33.12 1.70 15.71
N ASP A 26 33.06 0.38 15.86
CA ASP A 26 33.48 -0.56 14.84
C ASP A 26 32.48 -0.50 13.67
N TRP A 27 32.85 0.23 12.62
CA TRP A 27 32.03 0.44 11.43
C TRP A 27 31.90 -0.81 10.54
N THR A 28 32.40 -1.97 11.00
CA THR A 28 32.22 -3.26 10.32
C THR A 28 31.00 -4.05 10.80
N ALA A 29 30.33 -3.60 11.87
CA ALA A 29 29.15 -4.27 12.40
C ALA A 29 27.92 -3.99 11.50
N VAL A 30 27.45 -5.03 10.80
CA VAL A 30 26.15 -4.99 10.12
C VAL A 30 25.08 -4.92 11.20
N VAL A 31 24.34 -3.81 11.22
CA VAL A 31 23.21 -3.66 12.14
C VAL A 31 21.99 -4.30 11.49
N MET A 32 21.26 -5.07 12.27
CA MET A 32 20.02 -5.69 11.83
C MET A 32 18.85 -4.75 12.14
N TYR A 33 17.87 -4.67 11.25
CA TYR A 33 16.60 -3.99 11.53
C TYR A 33 15.44 -4.95 11.30
N ASN A 34 14.34 -4.66 11.99
CA ASN A 34 13.16 -5.51 11.98
C ASN A 34 12.11 -4.96 11.01
N ASN A 35 11.62 -5.86 10.18
CA ASN A 35 10.42 -5.71 9.39
C ASN A 35 9.24 -6.41 10.09
N PRO A 36 7.99 -6.01 9.78
CA PRO A 36 7.62 -4.87 8.93
C PRO A 36 7.89 -3.51 9.60
N ILE A 37 8.24 -2.50 8.81
CA ILE A 37 8.44 -1.11 9.29
C ILE A 37 7.11 -0.42 9.64
N ILE A 38 6.00 -0.88 9.04
CA ILE A 38 4.64 -0.48 9.43
C ILE A 38 3.78 -1.76 9.49
N PRO A 39 3.53 -2.32 10.70
CA PRO A 39 2.79 -3.57 10.88
C PRO A 39 1.28 -3.40 10.68
N GLY A 40 0.57 -4.53 10.61
CA GLY A 40 -0.89 -4.56 10.47
C GLY A 40 -1.37 -4.20 9.07
N PHE A 41 -2.63 -3.77 8.96
CA PHE A 41 -3.26 -3.41 7.69
C PHE A 41 -2.65 -2.11 7.12
N ASN A 42 -1.50 -2.25 6.45
CA ASN A 42 -0.75 -1.21 5.77
C ASN A 42 -0.22 -1.73 4.42
N PRO A 43 -1.12 -2.01 3.45
CA PRO A 43 -0.76 -2.49 2.13
C PRO A 43 -0.35 -1.40 1.14
N ASP A 44 0.17 -1.86 0.00
CA ASP A 44 0.40 -1.08 -1.22
C ASP A 44 1.15 0.25 -0.94
N PRO A 45 2.34 0.20 -0.30
CA PRO A 45 3.02 1.39 0.17
C PRO A 45 3.62 2.22 -0.97
N SER A 46 3.33 3.52 -1.00
CA SER A 46 4.02 4.48 -1.87
C SER A 46 4.80 5.50 -1.05
N ILE A 47 6.06 5.72 -1.42
CA ILE A 47 7.02 6.51 -0.63
C ILE A 47 7.63 7.65 -1.44
N ILE A 48 7.87 8.78 -0.77
CA ILE A 48 8.66 9.90 -1.28
C ILE A 48 9.65 10.40 -0.22
N ARG A 49 10.67 11.14 -0.67
CA ARG A 49 11.52 11.96 0.19
C ARG A 49 11.39 13.42 -0.21
N VAL A 50 11.18 14.29 0.78
CA VAL A 50 11.27 15.76 0.63
C VAL A 50 12.34 16.25 1.59
N LYS A 51 13.50 16.63 1.03
CA LYS A 51 14.70 16.97 1.83
C LYS A 51 15.11 15.82 2.75
N ASN A 52 14.95 15.96 4.07
CA ASN A 52 15.33 14.94 5.06
C ASN A 52 14.13 14.11 5.54
N ASP A 53 12.93 14.47 5.10
CA ASP A 53 11.69 13.82 5.53
C ASP A 53 11.25 12.78 4.50
N PHE A 54 10.86 11.63 5.01
CA PHE A 54 10.23 10.56 4.25
C PHE A 54 8.74 10.55 4.57
N PHE A 55 7.92 10.42 3.53
CA PHE A 55 6.48 10.28 3.66
C PHE A 55 6.03 9.03 2.92
N LEU A 56 5.09 8.30 3.51
CA LEU A 56 4.56 7.07 2.98
C LEU A 56 3.03 7.05 3.09
N VAL A 57 2.35 6.63 2.03
CA VAL A 57 0.90 6.41 2.03
C VAL A 57 0.60 4.93 1.79
N THR A 58 -0.45 4.41 2.41
CA THR A 58 -0.96 3.05 2.18
C THR A 58 -2.42 3.08 1.73
N SER A 59 -2.90 1.98 1.14
CA SER A 59 -4.31 1.82 0.77
C SER A 59 -5.17 1.57 2.01
N SER A 60 -6.41 2.09 1.99
CA SER A 60 -7.33 2.03 3.13
C SER A 60 -8.63 1.28 2.84
N PHE A 61 -8.87 0.88 1.60
CA PHE A 61 -10.03 0.11 1.19
C PHE A 61 -11.35 0.76 1.63
N GLU A 62 -12.28 0.00 2.20
CA GLU A 62 -13.55 0.48 2.72
C GLU A 62 -13.43 1.38 3.97
N TYR A 63 -12.24 1.52 4.55
CA TYR A 63 -12.03 2.29 5.78
C TYR A 63 -11.94 3.79 5.48
N PHE A 64 -12.56 4.57 6.38
CA PHE A 64 -12.57 6.02 6.37
C PHE A 64 -12.13 6.54 7.75
N PRO A 65 -11.41 7.67 7.86
CA PRO A 65 -10.79 8.44 6.76
C PRO A 65 -9.80 7.59 5.95
N GLY A 66 -9.63 7.94 4.68
CA GLY A 66 -8.87 7.15 3.73
C GLY A 66 -7.49 7.72 3.40
N ALA A 67 -6.63 6.87 2.83
CA ALA A 67 -5.24 7.17 2.49
C ALA A 67 -4.44 7.70 3.71
N PRO A 68 -4.13 6.83 4.69
CA PRO A 68 -3.29 7.16 5.83
C PRO A 68 -1.87 7.56 5.40
N ILE A 69 -1.31 8.57 6.05
CA ILE A 69 -0.01 9.16 5.73
C ILE A 69 0.92 9.01 6.92
N TYR A 70 2.08 8.41 6.68
CA TYR A 70 3.13 8.21 7.66
C TYR A 70 4.33 9.12 7.37
N HIS A 71 5.02 9.55 8.42
CA HIS A 71 6.26 10.32 8.35
C HIS A 71 7.41 9.59 9.05
N SER A 72 8.60 9.72 8.49
CA SER A 72 9.87 9.29 9.08
C SER A 72 11.01 10.23 8.71
N THR A 73 12.09 10.22 9.48
CA THR A 73 13.38 10.86 9.12
C THR A 73 14.50 9.85 8.95
N ASP A 74 14.24 8.57 9.22
CA ASP A 74 15.26 7.51 9.29
C ASP A 74 14.83 6.18 8.63
N LEU A 75 13.67 6.15 7.97
CA LEU A 75 13.05 4.99 7.31
C LEU A 75 12.65 3.84 8.25
N ILE A 76 12.99 3.90 9.53
CA ILE A 76 12.74 2.84 10.51
C ILE A 76 11.57 3.20 11.41
N ARG A 77 11.57 4.41 11.98
CA ARG A 77 10.48 4.89 12.83
C ARG A 77 9.48 5.66 12.01
N TRP A 78 8.24 5.19 12.00
CA TRP A 78 7.14 5.81 11.28
C TRP A 78 6.06 6.28 12.24
N THR A 79 5.57 7.50 12.03
CA THR A 79 4.45 8.09 12.77
C THR A 79 3.30 8.34 11.81
N LEU A 80 2.09 7.88 12.13
CA LEU A 80 0.88 8.27 11.40
C LEU A 80 0.61 9.75 11.68
N ILE A 81 0.67 10.59 10.63
CA ILE A 81 0.52 12.05 10.75
C ILE A 81 -0.84 12.56 10.27
N GLY A 82 -1.61 11.74 9.56
CA GLY A 82 -2.91 12.15 9.06
C GLY A 82 -3.47 11.23 7.98
N HIS A 83 -4.54 11.70 7.35
CA HIS A 83 -5.22 11.03 6.24
C HIS A 83 -5.53 12.06 5.14
N ALA A 84 -5.46 11.66 3.87
CA ALA A 84 -5.73 12.58 2.77
C ALA A 84 -7.22 12.74 2.44
N LEU A 85 -7.99 11.67 2.65
CA LEU A 85 -9.40 11.57 2.28
C LEU A 85 -10.27 11.63 3.54
N THR A 86 -10.52 12.86 3.99
CA THR A 86 -11.21 13.15 5.26
C THR A 86 -12.59 13.79 5.08
N ARG A 87 -12.99 14.07 3.83
CA ARG A 87 -14.27 14.70 3.51
C ARG A 87 -15.05 13.93 2.46
N ARG A 88 -16.37 14.02 2.56
CA ARG A 88 -17.32 13.44 1.59
C ARG A 88 -17.12 13.96 0.16
N SER A 89 -16.68 15.21 0.00
CA SER A 89 -16.36 15.79 -1.31
C SER A 89 -15.16 15.11 -1.98
N GLN A 90 -14.27 14.46 -1.21
CA GLN A 90 -13.09 13.76 -1.70
C GLN A 90 -13.39 12.29 -2.01
N ILE A 91 -14.09 11.62 -1.10
CA ILE A 91 -14.46 10.22 -1.28
C ILE A 91 -15.80 9.92 -0.61
N HIS A 92 -16.62 9.13 -1.28
CA HIS A 92 -17.93 8.73 -0.79
C HIS A 92 -18.09 7.21 -0.90
N ILE A 93 -17.72 6.51 0.17
CA ILE A 93 -17.79 5.04 0.28
C ILE A 93 -19.09 4.69 1.01
N GLN A 94 -20.09 4.14 0.31
CA GLN A 94 -21.37 3.76 0.92
C GLN A 94 -21.46 2.26 1.25
N THR A 95 -21.37 1.42 0.22
CA THR A 95 -21.54 -0.03 0.32
C THR A 95 -20.55 -0.74 -0.62
N PRO A 96 -19.23 -0.55 -0.43
CA PRO A 96 -18.26 -1.30 -1.21
C PRO A 96 -18.40 -2.79 -0.88
N GLU A 97 -18.12 -3.64 -1.85
CA GLU A 97 -17.81 -5.05 -1.57
C GLU A 97 -16.64 -5.12 -0.57
N PRO A 98 -16.56 -6.13 0.33
CA PRO A 98 -15.41 -6.29 1.21
C PRO A 98 -14.09 -6.37 0.44
N GLY A 99 -13.13 -5.49 0.78
CA GLY A 99 -11.92 -5.26 -0.01
C GLY A 99 -12.09 -4.34 -1.22
N GLY A 100 -13.20 -3.61 -1.30
CA GLY A 100 -13.42 -2.47 -2.20
C GLY A 100 -12.92 -1.17 -1.56
N GLY A 101 -13.51 -0.04 -1.91
CA GLY A 101 -13.07 1.29 -1.49
C GLY A 101 -11.70 1.66 -2.09
N VAL A 102 -10.91 2.42 -1.33
CA VAL A 102 -9.65 3.03 -1.77
C VAL A 102 -8.54 1.98 -1.92
N TRP A 103 -8.24 1.61 -3.16
CA TRP A 103 -7.12 0.70 -3.48
C TRP A 103 -5.76 1.42 -3.46
N ALA A 104 -4.70 0.81 -3.99
CA ALA A 104 -3.34 1.35 -3.93
C ALA A 104 -3.29 2.86 -4.19
N THR A 105 -2.71 3.56 -3.23
CA THR A 105 -2.57 5.00 -3.24
C THR A 105 -1.14 5.34 -3.58
N THR A 106 -0.95 6.30 -4.49
CA THR A 106 0.37 6.77 -4.86
C THR A 106 0.60 8.15 -4.29
N LEU A 107 1.74 8.39 -3.64
CA LEU A 107 2.14 9.70 -3.13
C LEU A 107 3.25 10.29 -4.01
N ARG A 108 3.06 11.51 -4.51
CA ARG A 108 4.07 12.22 -5.32
C ARG A 108 4.23 13.66 -4.86
N TYR A 109 5.43 14.22 -5.07
CA TYR A 109 5.74 15.61 -4.75
C TYR A 109 6.37 16.30 -5.95
N HIS A 110 5.90 17.52 -6.25
CA HIS A 110 6.46 18.37 -7.30
C HIS A 110 6.17 19.82 -7.00
N ASP A 111 7.21 20.64 -7.09
CA ASP A 111 7.15 22.10 -7.03
C ASP A 111 6.37 22.64 -5.83
N GLY A 112 6.65 22.09 -4.64
CA GLY A 112 5.99 22.53 -3.40
C GLY A 112 4.70 21.78 -3.05
N VAL A 113 4.17 20.98 -3.98
CA VAL A 113 2.84 20.37 -3.86
C VAL A 113 2.94 18.85 -3.74
N TYR A 114 2.22 18.31 -2.77
CA TYR A 114 2.00 16.88 -2.58
C TYR A 114 0.72 16.46 -3.30
N TYR A 115 0.77 15.29 -3.94
CA TYR A 115 -0.33 14.67 -4.67
C TYR A 115 -0.55 13.27 -4.14
N ILE A 116 -1.77 12.95 -3.75
CA ILE A 116 -2.19 11.57 -3.49
C ILE A 116 -3.15 11.15 -4.59
N ILE A 117 -2.80 10.08 -5.26
CA ILE A 117 -3.53 9.48 -6.37
C ILE A 117 -4.21 8.23 -5.83
N ALA A 118 -5.48 8.06 -6.16
CA ALA A 118 -6.28 6.95 -5.66
C ALA A 118 -7.34 6.55 -6.67
N ALA A 119 -7.81 5.31 -6.55
CA ALA A 119 -9.03 4.84 -7.20
C ALA A 119 -9.87 4.11 -6.15
N SER A 120 -11.20 4.26 -6.24
CA SER A 120 -12.13 3.62 -5.31
C SER A 120 -13.03 2.62 -6.03
N PHE A 121 -12.91 1.35 -5.66
CA PHE A 121 -13.75 0.28 -6.21
C PHE A 121 -15.00 0.06 -5.36
N GLU A 122 -16.17 0.18 -5.97
CA GLU A 122 -17.40 -0.26 -5.29
C GLU A 122 -17.59 -1.77 -5.44
N ARG A 123 -17.40 -2.30 -6.66
CA ARG A 123 -17.48 -3.74 -6.96
C ARG A 123 -16.30 -4.18 -7.81
N TYR A 124 -15.61 -5.23 -7.38
CA TYR A 124 -14.41 -5.74 -8.05
C TYR A 124 -14.39 -7.25 -8.22
N ARG A 125 -15.30 -8.00 -7.59
CA ARG A 125 -15.49 -9.44 -7.81
C ARG A 125 -16.82 -9.70 -8.54
N PRO A 126 -16.99 -9.25 -9.79
CA PRO A 126 -18.20 -9.56 -10.51
C PRO A 126 -18.33 -11.09 -10.72
N GLN A 127 -19.57 -11.58 -10.70
CA GLN A 127 -19.87 -12.99 -11.00
C GLN A 127 -19.71 -13.29 -12.50
N ASP A 128 -19.89 -12.25 -13.33
CA ASP A 128 -19.68 -12.26 -14.77
C ASP A 128 -18.53 -11.32 -15.15
N ASP A 129 -18.28 -11.17 -16.45
CA ASP A 129 -17.18 -10.36 -16.97
C ASP A 129 -17.52 -8.85 -17.10
N ASP A 130 -18.26 -8.31 -16.12
CA ASP A 130 -18.91 -6.98 -16.15
C ASP A 130 -18.30 -5.97 -15.17
N ARG A 131 -16.99 -6.07 -14.88
CA ARG A 131 -16.32 -5.18 -13.94
C ARG A 131 -16.48 -3.71 -14.32
N VAL A 132 -16.98 -2.91 -13.37
CA VAL A 132 -16.99 -1.45 -13.47
C VAL A 132 -15.62 -0.92 -13.06
N TRP A 133 -14.92 -0.29 -14.00
CA TRP A 133 -13.62 0.30 -13.76
C TRP A 133 -13.77 1.69 -13.14
N PRO A 134 -13.13 1.98 -12.00
CA PRO A 134 -13.18 3.30 -11.42
C PRO A 134 -12.43 4.29 -12.30
N ARG A 135 -12.88 5.54 -12.26
CA ARG A 135 -12.02 6.68 -12.60
C ARG A 135 -11.16 6.96 -11.39
N GLY A 136 -9.85 6.84 -11.52
CA GLY A 136 -9.00 7.34 -10.46
C GLY A 136 -8.95 8.86 -10.48
N PHE A 137 -8.40 9.40 -9.40
CA PHE A 137 -8.36 10.82 -9.14
C PHE A 137 -7.12 11.14 -8.32
N TYR A 138 -6.81 12.43 -8.21
CA TYR A 138 -5.86 12.90 -7.22
C TYR A 138 -6.45 14.01 -6.34
N VAL A 139 -5.97 14.07 -5.11
CA VAL A 139 -6.09 15.22 -4.21
C VAL A 139 -4.70 15.81 -4.00
N LYS A 140 -4.62 17.12 -3.74
CA LYS A 140 -3.33 17.79 -3.53
C LYS A 140 -3.31 18.73 -2.33
N THR A 141 -2.13 18.97 -1.78
CA THR A 141 -1.89 19.95 -0.72
C THR A 141 -0.47 20.52 -0.80
N GLU A 142 -0.27 21.72 -0.28
CA GLU A 142 1.04 22.30 0.00
C GLU A 142 1.53 21.98 1.43
N ASN A 143 0.64 21.49 2.31
CA ASN A 143 0.92 21.18 3.71
C ASN A 143 0.46 19.77 4.09
N ILE A 144 1.32 18.78 3.85
CA ILE A 144 1.03 17.36 4.15
C ILE A 144 0.72 17.08 5.63
N TRP A 145 1.13 17.95 6.54
CA TRP A 145 0.91 17.83 7.99
C TRP A 145 -0.52 18.17 8.43
N ASP A 146 -1.31 18.80 7.56
CA ASP A 146 -2.68 19.20 7.86
C ASP A 146 -3.65 18.38 7.01
N SER A 147 -4.34 17.41 7.64
CA SER A 147 -5.33 16.57 6.98
C SER A 147 -6.54 17.35 6.42
N GLY A 148 -6.77 18.58 6.90
CA GLY A 148 -7.82 19.47 6.40
C GLY A 148 -7.43 20.22 5.11
N SER A 149 -6.14 20.29 4.79
CA SER A 149 -5.62 21.11 3.68
C SER A 149 -5.73 20.47 2.30
N TRP A 150 -6.01 19.18 2.23
CA TRP A 150 -6.15 18.45 0.97
C TRP A 150 -7.31 18.99 0.14
N SER A 151 -7.10 19.18 -1.16
CA SER A 151 -8.11 19.66 -2.10
C SER A 151 -9.27 18.67 -2.27
N ASP A 152 -10.32 19.14 -2.95
CA ASP A 152 -11.29 18.25 -3.61
C ASP A 152 -10.63 17.53 -4.81
N PRO A 153 -11.19 16.40 -5.28
CA PRO A 153 -10.52 15.51 -6.20
C PRO A 153 -10.59 16.02 -7.64
N VAL A 154 -9.48 15.87 -8.36
CA VAL A 154 -9.41 16.02 -9.81
C VAL A 154 -9.38 14.62 -10.42
N PHE A 155 -10.43 14.27 -11.15
CA PHE A 155 -10.58 12.95 -11.75
C PHE A 155 -9.85 12.85 -13.08
N PHE A 156 -9.21 11.70 -13.33
CA PHE A 156 -8.68 11.39 -14.64
C PHE A 156 -9.77 10.92 -15.60
N ASP A 157 -9.60 11.17 -16.89
CA ASP A 157 -10.43 10.55 -17.93
C ASP A 157 -10.13 9.05 -18.05
N GLN A 158 -8.86 8.69 -17.86
CA GLN A 158 -8.42 7.30 -17.90
C GLN A 158 -8.91 6.52 -16.68
N VAL A 159 -9.63 5.43 -16.96
CA VAL A 159 -10.08 4.47 -15.95
C VAL A 159 -8.95 3.52 -15.53
N GLY A 160 -9.15 2.87 -14.39
CA GLY A 160 -8.25 1.87 -13.85
C GLY A 160 -7.86 2.16 -12.41
N PHE A 161 -6.86 1.41 -11.94
CA PHE A 161 -6.34 1.47 -10.58
C PHE A 161 -4.82 1.41 -10.58
N ASP A 162 -4.20 1.47 -9.40
CA ASP A 162 -2.75 1.57 -9.22
C ASP A 162 -2.13 2.68 -10.07
N GLN A 163 -2.78 3.84 -10.03
CA GLN A 163 -2.42 4.97 -10.87
C GLN A 163 -1.24 5.75 -10.27
N ASP A 164 -0.31 6.14 -11.12
CA ASP A 164 0.87 6.93 -10.76
C ASP A 164 1.01 8.11 -11.74
N VAL A 165 1.58 9.21 -11.27
CA VAL A 165 1.74 10.46 -12.01
C VAL A 165 3.20 10.88 -12.15
N LEU A 166 3.63 10.82 -13.40
CA LEU A 166 4.73 11.53 -14.07
C LEU A 166 4.35 11.57 -15.55
N TYR A 167 3.87 10.41 -15.99
CA TYR A 167 2.91 10.12 -17.04
C TYR A 167 1.82 9.31 -16.33
N LEU A 168 0.55 9.44 -16.73
CA LEU A 168 -0.51 8.64 -16.08
C LEU A 168 -0.35 7.19 -16.50
N SER A 169 0.25 6.37 -15.64
CA SER A 169 0.17 4.92 -15.76
C SER A 169 -1.07 4.43 -15.02
N SER A 170 -1.78 3.48 -15.62
CA SER A 170 -3.03 2.94 -15.08
C SER A 170 -3.10 1.45 -15.35
N THR A 171 -3.42 0.69 -14.31
CA THR A 171 -3.78 -0.71 -14.44
C THR A 171 -5.23 -0.82 -14.85
N TYR A 172 -5.47 -1.36 -16.04
CA TYR A 172 -6.81 -1.77 -16.43
C TYR A 172 -6.74 -2.96 -17.40
N ARG A 173 -7.91 -3.43 -17.80
CA ARG A 173 -8.01 -4.59 -18.69
C ARG A 173 -7.31 -4.36 -20.03
N LYS A 174 -6.53 -5.33 -20.50
CA LYS A 174 -6.02 -5.30 -21.88
C LYS A 174 -7.16 -5.40 -22.90
N LEU A 175 -7.03 -4.66 -24.00
CA LEU A 175 -8.04 -4.59 -25.07
C LEU A 175 -8.10 -5.87 -25.90
N ASN A 176 -6.93 -6.43 -26.25
CA ASN A 176 -6.83 -7.65 -27.04
C ASN A 176 -6.85 -8.88 -26.12
N ARG A 177 -8.03 -9.47 -25.96
CA ARG A 177 -8.25 -10.61 -25.07
C ARG A 177 -8.15 -11.93 -25.81
N THR A 178 -7.59 -12.93 -25.12
CA THR A 178 -7.65 -14.31 -25.59
C THR A 178 -9.03 -14.88 -25.23
N PRO A 179 -9.79 -15.43 -26.20
CA PRO A 179 -11.06 -16.08 -25.90
C PRO A 179 -10.88 -17.16 -24.82
N ASN A 180 -11.78 -17.20 -23.82
CA ASN A 180 -11.79 -18.14 -22.70
C ASN A 180 -10.58 -18.07 -21.74
N ALA A 181 -9.76 -17.02 -21.78
CA ALA A 181 -8.70 -16.81 -20.79
C ALA A 181 -9.23 -16.41 -19.41
N ASN A 182 -8.35 -16.46 -18.41
CA ASN A 182 -8.63 -16.03 -17.04
C ASN A 182 -9.28 -14.64 -17.02
N LEU A 183 -10.24 -14.42 -16.09
CA LEU A 183 -10.93 -13.13 -15.96
C LEU A 183 -9.97 -11.97 -15.62
N LYS A 184 -8.88 -12.26 -14.90
CA LYS A 184 -7.84 -11.28 -14.55
C LYS A 184 -6.89 -11.12 -15.75
N ASP A 185 -7.20 -10.14 -16.59
CA ASP A 185 -6.46 -9.72 -17.80
C ASP A 185 -5.87 -8.29 -17.60
N PHE A 186 -5.19 -8.06 -16.48
CA PHE A 186 -4.70 -6.72 -16.09
C PHE A 186 -3.38 -6.39 -16.76
N ALA A 187 -3.30 -5.19 -17.32
CA ALA A 187 -2.14 -4.68 -18.01
C ALA A 187 -1.93 -3.19 -17.70
N ILE A 188 -0.68 -2.76 -17.81
CA ILE A 188 -0.31 -1.36 -17.61
C ILE A 188 -0.46 -0.61 -18.92
N HIS A 189 -1.19 0.49 -18.85
CA HIS A 189 -1.33 1.44 -19.94
C HIS A 189 -0.84 2.80 -19.48
N ILE A 190 -0.29 3.58 -20.42
CA ILE A 190 0.25 4.90 -20.15
C ILE A 190 -0.37 5.94 -21.07
N ALA A 191 -0.68 7.11 -20.52
CA ALA A 191 -1.13 8.28 -21.25
C ALA A 191 -0.47 9.56 -20.71
N THR A 192 -0.41 10.62 -21.52
CA THR A 192 -0.17 11.96 -21.00
C THR A 192 -1.48 12.58 -20.52
N ILE A 193 -1.38 13.44 -19.51
CA ILE A 193 -2.52 14.16 -18.94
C ILE A 193 -2.20 15.64 -18.77
N ASP A 194 -3.23 16.48 -18.83
CA ASP A 194 -3.17 17.81 -18.23
C ASP A 194 -3.45 17.70 -16.73
N LEU A 195 -2.47 18.03 -15.90
CA LEU A 195 -2.61 17.85 -14.46
C LEU A 195 -3.70 18.75 -13.89
N ALA A 196 -3.91 19.95 -14.42
CA ALA A 196 -4.88 20.90 -13.87
C ALA A 196 -6.33 20.40 -13.97
N SER A 197 -6.67 19.73 -15.09
CA SER A 197 -8.02 19.21 -15.36
C SER A 197 -8.17 17.71 -15.13
N GLY A 198 -7.08 16.94 -15.15
CA GLY A 198 -7.10 15.48 -15.18
C GLY A 198 -7.37 14.90 -16.59
N THR A 199 -7.53 15.76 -17.60
CA THR A 199 -7.87 15.33 -18.96
C THR A 199 -6.72 14.62 -19.66
N SER A 200 -7.02 13.51 -20.33
CA SER A 200 -6.05 12.80 -21.17
C SER A 200 -5.67 13.63 -22.39
N THR A 201 -4.37 13.77 -22.65
CA THR A 201 -3.81 14.51 -23.80
C THR A 201 -3.20 13.58 -24.86
N SER A 202 -3.26 12.27 -24.64
CA SER A 202 -2.89 11.24 -25.61
C SER A 202 -3.80 10.03 -25.49
N GLU A 203 -3.83 9.21 -26.55
CA GLU A 203 -4.40 7.86 -26.47
C GLU A 203 -3.61 6.98 -25.50
N PRO A 204 -4.28 6.12 -24.70
CA PRO A 204 -3.60 5.17 -23.82
C PRO A 204 -2.81 4.12 -24.62
N LYS A 205 -1.55 3.93 -24.27
CA LYS A 205 -0.67 2.91 -24.86
C LYS A 205 -0.44 1.77 -23.87
N LEU A 206 -0.73 0.53 -24.25
CA LEU A 206 -0.31 -0.65 -23.48
C LEU A 206 1.21 -0.73 -23.46
N ILE A 207 1.80 -0.78 -22.26
CA ILE A 207 3.26 -0.82 -22.08
C ILE A 207 3.76 -2.06 -21.35
N ARG A 208 2.90 -2.77 -20.60
CA ARG A 208 3.27 -4.01 -19.93
C ARG A 208 2.09 -4.95 -19.80
N GLU A 209 2.31 -6.21 -20.12
CA GLU A 209 1.43 -7.35 -19.81
C GLU A 209 2.27 -8.49 -19.23
N SER A 210 1.69 -9.29 -18.33
CA SER A 210 2.37 -10.42 -17.70
C SER A 210 1.86 -11.75 -18.24
N THR A 211 2.73 -12.77 -18.29
CA THR A 211 2.32 -14.16 -18.55
C THR A 211 1.40 -14.71 -17.48
N SER A 212 1.42 -14.13 -16.26
CA SER A 212 0.48 -14.45 -15.19
C SER A 212 -0.96 -13.95 -15.46
N GLY A 213 -1.14 -13.06 -16.43
CA GLY A 213 -2.39 -12.32 -16.66
C GLY A 213 -2.55 -11.08 -15.76
N VAL A 214 -1.66 -10.87 -14.78
CA VAL A 214 -1.72 -9.72 -13.87
C VAL A 214 -0.41 -8.95 -13.92
N SER A 215 -0.48 -7.73 -14.46
CA SER A 215 0.52 -6.69 -14.26
C SER A 215 -0.18 -5.45 -13.72
N GLU A 216 0.23 -5.01 -12.54
CA GLU A 216 -0.39 -3.93 -11.76
C GLU A 216 0.69 -3.13 -11.00
N GLY A 217 0.31 -2.22 -10.09
CA GLY A 217 1.25 -1.52 -9.21
C GLY A 217 2.33 -0.72 -9.94
N SER A 218 2.01 -0.06 -11.05
CA SER A 218 3.04 0.51 -11.93
C SER A 218 3.68 1.77 -11.35
N HIS A 219 5.01 1.79 -11.28
CA HIS A 219 5.78 2.99 -10.95
C HIS A 219 6.85 3.29 -12.00
N ILE A 220 6.84 4.54 -12.50
CA ILE A 220 7.80 5.00 -13.51
C ILE A 220 8.65 6.13 -12.96
N PHE A 221 9.98 5.94 -12.98
CA PHE A 221 10.91 7.03 -12.69
C PHE A 221 12.13 7.00 -13.61
N LYS A 222 12.82 8.13 -13.69
CA LYS A 222 14.04 8.29 -14.49
C LYS A 222 15.27 8.24 -13.60
N ARG A 223 16.26 7.40 -13.95
CA ARG A 223 17.58 7.34 -13.31
C ARG A 223 18.66 7.18 -14.36
N GLY A 224 19.60 8.12 -14.38
CA GLY A 224 20.61 8.21 -15.45
C GLY A 224 19.96 8.40 -16.82
N LYS A 225 20.34 7.58 -17.79
CA LYS A 225 19.78 7.58 -19.15
C LYS A 225 18.47 6.80 -19.29
N TYR A 226 18.08 6.03 -18.27
CA TYR A 226 16.94 5.11 -18.35
C TYR A 226 15.71 5.66 -17.63
N TYR A 227 14.56 5.39 -18.22
CA TYR A 227 13.28 5.27 -17.50
C TYR A 227 13.17 3.84 -17.01
N TYR A 228 12.73 3.64 -15.78
CA TYR A 228 12.44 2.33 -15.21
C TYR A 228 10.93 2.22 -15.00
N LEU A 229 10.39 1.04 -15.29
CA LEU A 229 9.01 0.65 -15.02
C LEU A 229 9.06 -0.52 -14.04
N PHE A 230 8.56 -0.29 -12.84
CA PHE A 230 8.29 -1.32 -11.84
C PHE A 230 6.83 -1.74 -11.93
N THR A 231 6.55 -3.02 -11.73
CA THR A 231 5.20 -3.58 -11.73
C THR A 231 5.10 -4.77 -10.79
N ALA A 232 4.01 -4.81 -10.03
CA ALA A 232 3.57 -5.99 -9.31
C ALA A 232 2.97 -7.01 -10.28
N GLU A 233 3.32 -8.28 -10.14
CA GLU A 233 2.80 -9.36 -11.00
C GLU A 233 2.42 -10.62 -10.22
N GLY A 234 1.55 -11.43 -10.83
CA GLY A 234 1.03 -12.68 -10.26
C GLY A 234 -0.15 -12.49 -9.30
N GLY A 235 -0.56 -11.23 -9.09
CA GLY A 235 -1.58 -10.81 -8.12
C GLY A 235 -1.07 -10.83 -6.68
N THR A 236 -1.71 -10.06 -5.78
CA THR A 236 -1.35 -9.94 -4.35
C THR A 236 -1.49 -11.23 -3.51
N GLU A 237 -1.63 -12.36 -4.18
CA GLU A 237 -1.82 -13.73 -3.69
C GLU A 237 -0.47 -14.46 -3.60
N SER A 238 -0.45 -15.79 -3.56
CA SER A 238 0.80 -16.59 -3.52
C SER A 238 1.71 -16.38 -4.74
N GLY A 239 1.16 -15.85 -5.84
CA GLY A 239 1.88 -15.48 -7.04
C GLY A 239 2.63 -14.14 -6.98
N HIS A 240 2.46 -13.36 -5.91
CA HIS A 240 2.93 -11.97 -5.85
C HIS A 240 4.45 -11.86 -6.00
N CYS A 241 4.88 -10.93 -6.83
CA CYS A 241 6.28 -10.59 -7.06
C CYS A 241 6.40 -9.21 -7.70
N GLU A 242 7.63 -8.70 -7.77
CA GLU A 242 7.95 -7.42 -8.41
C GLU A 242 8.81 -7.63 -9.66
N TRP A 243 8.55 -6.86 -10.70
CA TRP A 243 9.29 -6.86 -11.95
C TRP A 243 9.86 -5.48 -12.25
N VAL A 244 10.98 -5.44 -12.98
CA VAL A 244 11.52 -4.20 -13.53
C VAL A 244 11.75 -4.31 -15.04
N SER A 245 11.42 -3.25 -15.76
CA SER A 245 11.84 -3.02 -17.14
C SER A 245 12.47 -1.63 -17.27
N ARG A 246 13.26 -1.38 -18.31
CA ARG A 246 13.84 -0.06 -18.57
C ARG A 246 13.76 0.37 -20.03
N SER A 247 13.84 1.67 -20.28
CA SER A 247 13.80 2.27 -21.62
C SER A 247 14.74 3.47 -21.68
N GLU A 248 15.60 3.55 -22.70
CA GLU A 248 16.41 4.74 -22.98
C GLU A 248 15.62 5.81 -23.75
N THR A 249 14.57 5.40 -24.47
CA THR A 249 13.83 6.28 -25.38
C THR A 249 12.84 7.16 -24.63
N GLY A 250 12.20 6.60 -23.61
CA GLY A 250 11.13 7.29 -22.91
C GLY A 250 10.18 6.35 -22.17
N PRO A 251 9.21 6.93 -21.45
CA PRO A 251 8.22 6.21 -20.65
C PRO A 251 7.17 5.49 -21.50
N PHE A 252 7.10 5.77 -22.80
CA PHE A 252 6.27 5.01 -23.75
C PHE A 252 6.99 3.75 -24.28
N GLY A 253 8.19 3.45 -23.78
CA GLY A 253 9.03 2.36 -24.27
C GLY A 253 9.75 2.70 -25.57
N PRO A 254 10.27 1.68 -26.30
CA PRO A 254 10.16 0.25 -26.00
C PRO A 254 10.85 -0.12 -24.68
N TRP A 255 10.33 -1.17 -24.02
CA TRP A 255 10.81 -1.61 -22.70
C TRP A 255 11.68 -2.86 -22.83
N GLU A 256 12.92 -2.76 -22.35
CA GLU A 256 13.82 -3.89 -22.10
C GLU A 256 13.47 -4.49 -20.74
N VAL A 257 13.14 -5.79 -20.71
CA VAL A 257 12.82 -6.50 -19.46
C VAL A 257 14.10 -6.80 -18.69
N GLY A 258 14.08 -6.58 -17.37
CA GLY A 258 15.22 -6.87 -16.49
C GLY A 258 15.68 -8.32 -16.54
N PRO A 259 17.00 -8.58 -16.53
CA PRO A 259 17.57 -9.93 -16.70
C PRO A 259 17.34 -10.84 -15.49
N ASN A 260 17.09 -10.27 -14.31
CA ASN A 260 16.92 -11.00 -13.05
C ASN A 260 15.46 -10.98 -12.57
N ASN A 261 14.51 -10.87 -13.48
CA ASN A 261 13.09 -10.89 -13.11
C ASN A 261 12.59 -12.32 -12.82
N PRO A 262 11.59 -12.48 -11.91
CA PRO A 262 11.12 -11.45 -10.97
C PRO A 262 12.24 -11.05 -10.00
N LEU A 263 12.26 -9.79 -9.56
CA LEU A 263 13.32 -9.23 -8.71
C LEU A 263 13.53 -10.04 -7.43
N TRP A 264 12.45 -10.60 -6.89
CA TRP A 264 12.45 -11.64 -5.87
C TRP A 264 11.15 -12.44 -5.94
N ARG A 265 11.10 -13.56 -5.21
CA ARG A 265 9.86 -14.31 -4.96
C ARG A 265 9.95 -15.05 -3.62
N ASN A 266 9.06 -14.68 -2.71
CA ASN A 266 8.79 -15.46 -1.51
C ASN A 266 7.74 -16.54 -1.83
N GLY A 267 7.87 -17.72 -1.23
CA GLY A 267 6.98 -18.86 -1.36
C GLY A 267 6.36 -19.25 -0.03
N ILE A 268 5.51 -20.28 -0.06
CA ILE A 268 4.68 -20.72 1.07
C ILE A 268 5.46 -21.21 2.31
N ASN A 269 6.76 -21.46 2.18
CA ASN A 269 7.61 -21.90 3.29
C ASN A 269 8.38 -20.75 3.95
N ASP A 270 8.28 -19.53 3.41
CA ASP A 270 8.97 -18.36 3.94
C ASP A 270 8.12 -17.68 5.03
N GLU A 271 8.79 -17.06 6.01
CA GLU A 271 8.17 -16.34 7.15
C GLU A 271 7.48 -15.03 6.75
N VAL A 272 7.81 -14.51 5.56
CA VAL A 272 7.12 -13.41 4.90
C VAL A 272 6.66 -13.93 3.55
N GLN A 273 5.39 -13.70 3.22
CA GLN A 273 4.75 -14.20 1.99
C GLN A 273 4.05 -13.07 1.22
N ASN A 274 3.59 -13.38 0.01
CA ASN A 274 2.82 -12.48 -0.86
C ASN A 274 3.49 -11.12 -1.07
N THR A 275 4.81 -11.11 -1.26
CA THR A 275 5.62 -9.89 -1.32
C THR A 275 5.64 -9.27 -2.72
N GLY A 276 5.39 -7.96 -2.83
CA GLY A 276 5.38 -7.23 -4.10
C GLY A 276 4.80 -5.82 -3.92
N HIS A 277 4.37 -5.18 -5.00
CA HIS A 277 3.76 -3.85 -5.01
C HIS A 277 4.69 -2.81 -4.38
N ALA A 278 5.91 -2.74 -4.93
CA ALA A 278 7.00 -1.99 -4.33
C ALA A 278 7.17 -0.59 -4.89
N ASP A 279 7.45 0.38 -4.04
CA ASP A 279 7.90 1.73 -4.42
C ASP A 279 9.29 2.02 -3.86
N LEU A 280 10.04 2.90 -4.52
CA LEU A 280 11.47 3.13 -4.27
C LEU A 280 11.78 4.57 -3.89
N VAL A 281 12.73 4.74 -2.99
CA VAL A 281 13.24 6.05 -2.58
C VAL A 281 14.77 6.04 -2.46
N GLU A 282 15.38 7.17 -2.82
CA GLU A 282 16.79 7.44 -2.57
C GLU A 282 16.91 8.33 -1.34
N ASP A 283 17.74 7.95 -0.37
CA ASP A 283 17.97 8.77 0.82
C ASP A 283 18.96 9.94 0.56
N ALA A 284 19.16 10.79 1.58
CA ALA A 284 20.05 11.94 1.46
C ALA A 284 21.54 11.57 1.32
N GLN A 285 21.90 10.29 1.49
CA GLN A 285 23.25 9.77 1.27
C GLN A 285 23.39 9.05 -0.09
N GLY A 286 22.35 9.08 -0.94
CA GLY A 286 22.36 8.42 -2.25
C GLY A 286 22.16 6.90 -2.19
N ARG A 287 21.75 6.36 -1.04
CA ARG A 287 21.44 4.93 -0.91
C ARG A 287 19.98 4.70 -1.30
N TRP A 288 19.73 3.59 -1.97
CA TRP A 288 18.41 3.26 -2.46
C TRP A 288 17.72 2.25 -1.56
N TRP A 289 16.42 2.45 -1.37
CA TRP A 289 15.55 1.63 -0.55
C TRP A 289 14.27 1.36 -1.31
N ALA A 290 13.65 0.22 -1.02
CA ALA A 290 12.32 -0.10 -1.48
C ALA A 290 11.41 -0.40 -0.30
N VAL A 291 10.20 0.14 -0.36
CA VAL A 291 9.07 -0.31 0.45
C VAL A 291 8.22 -1.25 -0.38
N LEU A 292 7.66 -2.27 0.24
CA LEU A 292 6.80 -3.25 -0.42
C LEU A 292 5.80 -3.79 0.58
N LEU A 293 4.69 -4.35 0.08
CA LEU A 293 3.79 -5.09 0.95
C LEU A 293 4.28 -6.53 1.16
N GLY A 294 3.86 -7.12 2.27
CA GLY A 294 4.04 -8.55 2.56
C GLY A 294 3.06 -9.02 3.62
N VAL A 295 3.02 -10.33 3.84
CA VAL A 295 2.14 -10.97 4.82
C VAL A 295 2.96 -11.82 5.77
N ARG A 296 2.68 -11.75 7.07
CA ARG A 296 3.18 -12.70 8.07
C ARG A 296 2.11 -13.75 8.39
N PRO A 297 2.22 -14.98 7.86
CA PRO A 297 1.30 -16.06 8.19
C PRO A 297 1.50 -16.54 9.64
N VAL A 298 0.49 -17.22 10.19
CA VAL A 298 0.60 -17.88 11.49
C VAL A 298 1.36 -19.20 11.34
N ARG A 299 2.30 -19.46 12.26
CA ARG A 299 3.02 -20.74 12.32
C ARG A 299 2.27 -21.73 13.21
N LYS A 300 1.94 -22.90 12.69
CA LYS A 300 1.26 -23.97 13.42
C LYS A 300 1.83 -25.34 13.07
N ASP A 301 2.07 -26.17 14.09
CA ASP A 301 2.53 -27.56 13.94
C ASP A 301 3.77 -27.74 13.03
N GLY A 302 4.67 -26.75 13.03
CA GLY A 302 5.92 -26.77 12.27
C GLY A 302 5.85 -26.17 10.87
N TYR A 303 4.66 -25.81 10.38
CA TYR A 303 4.43 -25.21 9.05
C TYR A 303 3.81 -23.82 9.16
N TRP A 304 3.94 -23.02 8.11
CA TRP A 304 3.19 -21.77 7.97
C TRP A 304 1.81 -22.10 7.42
N GLU A 305 0.75 -21.61 8.05
CA GLU A 305 -0.59 -21.72 7.45
C GLU A 305 -0.61 -20.95 6.13
N GLU A 306 -1.22 -21.56 5.10
CA GLU A 306 -1.36 -20.90 3.80
C GLU A 306 -2.13 -19.59 3.98
N SER A 307 -1.69 -18.53 3.30
CA SER A 307 -2.39 -17.24 3.31
C SER A 307 -3.79 -17.38 2.70
N VAL A 308 -4.76 -16.59 3.17
CA VAL A 308 -6.16 -16.58 2.65
C VAL A 308 -6.21 -16.21 1.16
N PHE A 309 -5.12 -15.60 0.70
CA PHE A 309 -4.84 -15.21 -0.66
C PHE A 309 -4.02 -16.29 -1.42
N GLY A 310 -4.07 -17.57 -1.02
CA GLY A 310 -3.15 -18.62 -1.48
C GLY A 310 -3.70 -19.61 -2.52
N ASN A 311 -4.91 -19.45 -3.04
CA ASN A 311 -5.58 -20.51 -3.83
C ASN A 311 -5.13 -20.61 -5.30
N PHE A 312 -3.90 -21.05 -5.55
CA PHE A 312 -3.50 -21.47 -6.91
C PHE A 312 -3.78 -22.96 -7.20
N ALA A 313 -3.91 -23.81 -6.17
CA ALA A 313 -4.02 -25.26 -6.36
C ALA A 313 -5.45 -25.77 -6.66
N HIS A 314 -6.50 -24.96 -6.48
CA HIS A 314 -7.89 -25.40 -6.60
C HIS A 314 -8.64 -24.91 -7.86
N SER A 315 -8.00 -24.16 -8.75
CA SER A 315 -8.66 -23.64 -9.96
C SER A 315 -8.80 -24.66 -11.09
N LEU A 316 -8.11 -25.82 -11.03
CA LEU A 316 -8.21 -26.87 -12.04
C LEU A 316 -9.43 -27.79 -11.89
N LEU A 317 -10.19 -27.73 -10.78
CA LEU A 317 -11.27 -28.69 -10.50
C LEU A 317 -12.64 -28.07 -10.16
N GLY A 318 -12.82 -26.75 -10.28
CA GLY A 318 -14.15 -26.14 -10.07
C GLY A 318 -14.73 -26.35 -8.67
N LEU A 319 -13.89 -26.66 -7.68
CA LEU A 319 -14.28 -26.82 -6.27
C LEU A 319 -13.91 -25.54 -5.50
N CYS A 320 -14.71 -24.48 -5.67
CA CYS A 320 -14.54 -23.22 -4.94
C CYS A 320 -14.72 -23.38 -3.41
N CYS A 321 -15.25 -24.50 -2.94
CA CYS A 321 -15.44 -24.79 -1.53
C CYS A 321 -15.12 -26.27 -1.28
N ARG A 322 -14.01 -26.61 -0.59
CA ARG A 322 -13.78 -27.84 0.22
C ARG A 322 -12.29 -28.20 0.37
N THR A 323 -11.49 -27.35 1.00
CA THR A 323 -10.37 -27.82 1.83
C THR A 323 -10.38 -27.04 3.14
N ASN A 324 -10.47 -27.77 4.25
CA ASN A 324 -10.61 -27.29 5.63
C ASN A 324 -9.30 -26.71 6.23
N SER A 325 -8.41 -26.15 5.42
CA SER A 325 -7.29 -25.36 5.95
C SER A 325 -7.77 -23.92 6.09
N ILE A 326 -8.19 -23.56 7.30
CA ILE A 326 -8.46 -22.16 7.67
C ILE A 326 -7.12 -21.43 7.56
N ALA A 327 -6.92 -20.76 6.44
CA ALA A 327 -5.85 -19.83 6.26
C ALA A 327 -6.00 -18.69 7.28
N THR A 328 -5.05 -18.53 8.22
CA THR A 328 -5.09 -17.41 9.18
C THR A 328 -3.98 -16.40 8.87
N VAL A 329 -4.34 -15.37 8.11
CA VAL A 329 -3.59 -14.10 8.10
C VAL A 329 -4.41 -13.12 8.92
N THR A 330 -4.04 -12.97 10.18
CA THR A 330 -4.85 -12.22 11.16
C THR A 330 -4.62 -10.71 11.11
N ILE A 331 -3.54 -10.26 10.48
CA ILE A 331 -3.09 -8.85 10.53
C ILE A 331 -3.10 -8.14 9.16
N GLY A 332 -3.52 -8.84 8.11
CA GLY A 332 -3.56 -8.29 6.75
C GLY A 332 -2.18 -8.22 6.06
N ARG A 333 -2.07 -7.29 5.11
CA ARG A 333 -0.85 -6.98 4.34
C ARG A 333 -0.16 -5.79 5.00
N GLU A 334 1.13 -5.93 5.31
CA GLU A 334 1.95 -5.00 6.08
C GLU A 334 3.06 -4.40 5.19
N THR A 335 3.69 -3.29 5.61
CA THR A 335 4.75 -2.63 4.84
C THR A 335 6.14 -3.02 5.33
N PHE A 336 7.00 -3.47 4.41
CA PHE A 336 8.38 -3.90 4.62
C PHE A 336 9.35 -2.92 3.94
N LEU A 337 10.58 -2.86 4.44
CA LEU A 337 11.68 -2.09 3.88
C LEU A 337 12.85 -3.01 3.52
N ILE A 338 13.45 -2.81 2.35
CA ILE A 338 14.66 -3.52 1.91
C ILE A 338 15.66 -2.57 1.23
N PRO A 339 16.98 -2.84 1.34
CA PRO A 339 17.97 -2.09 0.59
C PRO A 339 17.92 -2.44 -0.90
N VAL A 340 18.25 -1.46 -1.74
CA VAL A 340 18.40 -1.64 -3.19
C VAL A 340 19.79 -1.20 -3.60
N GLU A 341 20.52 -2.10 -4.25
CA GLU A 341 21.82 -1.82 -4.83
C GLU A 341 21.67 -1.71 -6.35
N TRP A 342 22.57 -0.99 -7.02
CA TRP A 342 22.53 -0.84 -8.47
C TRP A 342 23.82 -1.37 -9.08
N LYS A 343 23.69 -2.30 -10.02
CA LYS A 343 24.81 -2.90 -10.75
C LYS A 343 24.46 -2.95 -12.23
N ASP A 344 25.35 -2.44 -13.08
CA ASP A 344 25.18 -2.42 -14.54
C ASP A 344 23.83 -1.79 -14.97
N ASP A 345 23.43 -0.72 -14.29
CA ASP A 345 22.14 -0.03 -14.48
C ASP A 345 20.90 -0.92 -14.27
N TRP A 346 21.01 -1.94 -13.41
CA TRP A 346 19.89 -2.75 -12.93
C TRP A 346 19.85 -2.76 -11.40
N PRO A 347 18.65 -2.72 -10.80
CA PRO A 347 18.52 -2.79 -9.35
C PRO A 347 18.66 -4.25 -8.87
N ILE A 348 19.30 -4.42 -7.74
CA ILE A 348 19.43 -5.67 -6.99
C ILE A 348 18.76 -5.43 -5.63
N PHE A 349 17.59 -6.02 -5.46
CA PHE A 349 16.78 -5.86 -4.25
C PHE A 349 17.27 -6.82 -3.18
N ASN A 350 17.40 -6.33 -1.95
CA ASN A 350 17.77 -7.11 -0.78
C ASN A 350 19.00 -8.01 -1.00
N ARG A 351 19.97 -7.55 -1.80
CA ARG A 351 21.17 -8.31 -2.20
C ARG A 351 20.87 -9.67 -2.85
N GLY A 352 19.73 -9.79 -3.53
CA GLY A 352 19.26 -11.03 -4.14
C GLY A 352 18.69 -12.06 -3.16
N LYS A 353 18.55 -11.70 -1.87
CA LYS A 353 17.91 -12.55 -0.85
C LYS A 353 16.39 -12.35 -0.87
N LYS A 354 15.66 -13.37 -0.45
CA LYS A 354 14.21 -13.27 -0.18
C LYS A 354 13.93 -12.26 0.94
N ILE A 355 12.69 -11.79 1.00
CA ILE A 355 12.24 -10.88 2.06
C ILE A 355 12.07 -11.66 3.36
N SER A 356 12.55 -11.09 4.46
CA SER A 356 12.55 -11.68 5.80
C SER A 356 12.15 -10.66 6.85
N LEU A 357 11.84 -11.14 8.05
CA LEU A 357 11.55 -10.28 9.21
C LEU A 357 12.78 -9.52 9.67
N GLN A 358 13.96 -10.12 9.51
CA GLN A 358 15.22 -9.48 9.84
C GLN A 358 15.96 -9.13 8.56
N SER A 359 16.36 -7.86 8.42
CA SER A 359 17.19 -7.40 7.30
C SER A 359 18.48 -6.78 7.80
N ASP A 360 19.54 -6.89 6.99
CA ASP A 360 20.92 -6.64 7.40
C ASP A 360 21.55 -5.47 6.63
N THR A 361 21.73 -4.31 7.26
CA THR A 361 22.33 -3.14 6.59
C THR A 361 23.19 -2.31 7.55
N PRO A 362 24.41 -1.89 7.15
CA PRO A 362 25.35 -1.20 8.04
C PRO A 362 24.90 0.22 8.46
N HIS A 363 23.71 0.64 8.08
CA HIS A 363 23.29 2.04 8.12
C HIS A 363 21.94 2.30 8.77
N LEU A 364 21.15 1.25 9.00
CA LEU A 364 19.90 1.35 9.74
C LEU A 364 20.11 0.70 11.09
N TYR A 365 19.38 1.18 12.09
CA TYR A 365 19.47 0.65 13.44
C TYR A 365 18.28 -0.25 13.74
N GLU A 366 18.45 -1.15 14.71
CA GLU A 366 17.32 -1.92 15.23
C GLU A 366 16.46 -1.05 16.14
N TYR A 367 15.17 -0.92 15.81
CA TYR A 367 14.20 -0.28 16.68
C TYR A 367 13.41 -1.33 17.45
N GLN A 368 13.63 -1.42 18.76
CA GLN A 368 13.04 -2.45 19.63
C GLN A 368 11.87 -1.96 20.49
N HIS A 369 11.34 -0.76 20.27
CA HIS A 369 10.22 -0.28 21.06
C HIS A 369 8.90 -0.76 20.47
N PRO A 370 8.15 -1.63 21.18
CA PRO A 370 6.81 -1.99 20.74
C PRO A 370 5.94 -0.74 20.67
N VAL A 371 5.19 -0.59 19.58
CA VAL A 371 4.18 0.46 19.47
C VAL A 371 3.08 0.13 20.47
N ALA A 372 3.07 0.83 21.60
CA ALA A 372 1.98 0.78 22.56
C ALA A 372 1.04 1.94 22.24
N TRP A 373 -0.19 1.63 21.87
CA TRP A 373 -1.24 2.60 21.64
C TRP A 373 -2.35 2.41 22.66
N ARG A 374 -2.75 3.51 23.31
CA ARG A 374 -3.84 3.55 24.28
C ARG A 374 -4.58 4.87 24.08
N ASP A 375 -5.89 4.76 23.93
CA ASP A 375 -6.79 5.90 23.95
C ASP A 375 -7.72 5.74 25.17
N ASP A 376 -7.71 6.71 26.07
CA ASP A 376 -8.63 6.77 27.21
C ASP A 376 -9.87 7.63 26.91
N PHE A 377 -9.99 8.11 25.67
CA PHE A 377 -11.06 8.97 25.19
C PHE A 377 -11.23 10.25 26.01
N SER A 378 -10.15 10.75 26.63
CA SER A 378 -10.20 12.03 27.36
C SER A 378 -10.32 13.25 26.43
N SER A 379 -9.99 13.07 25.14
CA SER A 379 -10.08 14.09 24.09
C SER A 379 -11.45 14.05 23.41
N PRO A 380 -12.04 15.21 23.04
CA PRO A 380 -13.26 15.25 22.23
C PRO A 380 -13.03 14.80 20.77
N GLU A 381 -11.78 14.69 20.34
CA GLU A 381 -11.39 14.17 19.02
C GLU A 381 -10.74 12.80 19.16
N LEU A 382 -11.18 11.85 18.32
CA LEU A 382 -10.56 10.52 18.21
C LEU A 382 -9.12 10.65 17.71
N GLN A 383 -8.22 9.86 18.29
CA GLN A 383 -6.84 9.77 17.80
C GLN A 383 -6.79 9.19 16.37
N LEU A 384 -5.75 9.56 15.61
CA LEU A 384 -5.61 9.23 14.17
C LEU A 384 -5.64 7.73 13.83
N GLY A 385 -5.31 6.86 14.80
CA GLY A 385 -5.33 5.41 14.63
C GLY A 385 -6.73 4.81 14.57
N TRP A 386 -7.76 5.56 14.96
CA TRP A 386 -9.14 5.13 14.80
C TRP A 386 -9.63 5.37 13.36
N PHE A 387 -10.09 4.30 12.73
CA PHE A 387 -10.93 4.38 11.54
C PHE A 387 -12.39 4.43 11.96
N GLY A 388 -13.15 5.36 11.38
CA GLY A 388 -14.57 5.57 11.68
C GLY A 388 -15.15 6.75 10.89
N PHE A 389 -16.47 6.83 10.84
CA PHE A 389 -17.17 7.93 10.21
C PHE A 389 -17.31 9.10 11.19
N LYS A 390 -16.89 10.30 10.77
CA LYS A 390 -17.17 11.53 11.53
C LYS A 390 -18.57 12.03 11.19
N GLU A 391 -19.47 12.09 12.18
CA GLU A 391 -20.65 12.93 12.06
C GLU A 391 -20.23 14.40 12.04
N VAL A 392 -20.55 15.11 10.95
CA VAL A 392 -20.62 16.56 10.98
C VAL A 392 -22.10 16.92 11.06
N ASN A 393 -22.51 17.32 12.27
CA ASN A 393 -23.77 17.94 12.72
C ASN A 393 -24.62 17.07 13.65
N GLY A 394 -24.52 17.39 14.96
CA GLY A 394 -25.39 16.94 16.04
C GLY A 394 -24.70 17.11 17.40
N THR A 395 -25.30 17.86 18.32
CA THR A 395 -24.79 18.02 19.69
C THR A 395 -24.96 16.72 20.48
N SER A 396 -23.82 16.20 20.97
CA SER A 396 -23.61 15.14 21.97
C SER A 396 -24.23 13.76 21.71
N SER A 397 -23.38 12.73 21.69
CA SER A 397 -23.72 11.39 22.18
C SER A 397 -22.76 11.04 23.30
N GLU A 398 -23.29 10.73 24.49
CA GLU A 398 -22.51 10.16 25.58
C GLU A 398 -21.95 8.82 25.12
N THR A 399 -20.62 8.68 25.18
CA THR A 399 -19.96 7.39 24.99
C THR A 399 -20.18 6.53 26.23
N GLN A 400 -20.86 5.39 26.08
CA GLN A 400 -21.03 4.41 27.14
C GLN A 400 -20.01 3.29 26.98
N TRP A 401 -19.14 3.11 27.97
CA TRP A 401 -18.23 1.97 28.04
C TRP A 401 -19.00 0.71 28.42
N ILE A 402 -18.85 -0.38 27.64
CA ILE A 402 -19.66 -1.61 27.77
C ILE A 402 -18.87 -2.83 28.27
N GLY A 403 -17.55 -2.72 28.48
CA GLY A 403 -16.70 -3.82 28.97
C GLY A 403 -15.41 -3.98 28.18
N GLU A 404 -14.56 -4.90 28.65
CA GLU A 404 -13.39 -5.39 27.91
C GLU A 404 -13.73 -6.67 27.14
N VAL A 405 -13.06 -6.89 26.00
CA VAL A 405 -13.19 -8.11 25.20
C VAL A 405 -11.80 -8.61 24.79
N GLN A 406 -11.58 -9.93 24.82
CA GLN A 406 -10.31 -10.52 24.42
C GLN A 406 -10.16 -10.53 22.90
N ASN A 407 -8.93 -10.31 22.40
CA ASN A 407 -8.63 -10.38 20.96
C ASN A 407 -9.08 -11.70 20.33
N SER A 408 -8.93 -12.83 21.03
CA SER A 408 -9.36 -14.14 20.55
C SER A 408 -10.86 -14.23 20.28
N THR A 409 -11.66 -13.52 21.06
CA THR A 409 -13.12 -13.44 20.89
C THR A 409 -13.48 -12.56 19.68
N MET A 410 -12.75 -11.46 19.50
CA MET A 410 -12.92 -10.52 18.38
C MET A 410 -12.54 -11.13 17.02
N THR A 411 -11.62 -12.09 17.01
CA THR A 411 -11.10 -12.73 15.79
C THR A 411 -11.74 -14.08 15.49
N GLN A 412 -12.79 -14.47 16.22
CA GLN A 412 -13.46 -15.75 16.00
C GLN A 412 -14.27 -15.70 14.70
N SER A 413 -14.13 -16.72 13.85
CA SER A 413 -14.94 -16.84 12.63
C SER A 413 -16.42 -16.89 12.99
N PRO A 414 -17.28 -16.07 12.36
CA PRO A 414 -18.71 -16.13 12.62
C PRO A 414 -19.31 -17.46 12.09
N PRO A 415 -20.47 -17.89 12.61
CA PRO A 415 -21.18 -19.06 12.10
C PRO A 415 -21.48 -18.93 10.60
N VAL A 416 -21.46 -20.06 9.89
CA VAL A 416 -21.79 -20.12 8.45
C VAL A 416 -23.18 -19.54 8.20
N GLY A 417 -23.27 -18.49 7.37
CA GLY A 417 -24.51 -17.80 7.04
C GLY A 417 -24.80 -16.54 7.88
N ALA A 418 -23.99 -16.25 8.91
CA ALA A 418 -24.04 -14.96 9.58
C ALA A 418 -23.33 -13.89 8.72
N PRO A 419 -23.85 -12.64 8.67
CA PRO A 419 -23.14 -11.55 8.01
C PRO A 419 -21.76 -11.38 8.65
N PHE A 420 -20.70 -11.47 7.84
CA PHE A 420 -19.34 -11.22 8.30
C PHE A 420 -19.22 -9.74 8.65
N THR A 421 -19.48 -9.44 9.91
CA THR A 421 -19.04 -8.23 10.56
C THR A 421 -17.64 -8.56 11.04
N GLY A 422 -16.60 -8.36 10.22
CA GLY A 422 -15.21 -8.48 10.66
C GLY A 422 -14.88 -7.43 11.72
N MET A 423 -14.74 -7.81 12.99
CA MET A 423 -14.25 -6.90 14.03
C MET A 423 -12.72 -6.82 13.89
N MET A 424 -12.27 -6.17 12.83
CA MET A 424 -10.93 -5.61 12.74
C MET A 424 -11.08 -4.14 13.11
N LEU A 425 -10.58 -3.76 14.29
CA LEU A 425 -10.63 -2.42 14.89
C LEU A 425 -10.96 -1.28 13.90
N GLY A 426 -12.25 -0.96 13.86
CA GLY A 426 -12.86 0.07 13.03
C GLY A 426 -14.37 -0.15 13.12
N LEU A 427 -15.10 0.75 13.78
CA LEU A 427 -16.55 0.67 13.86
C LEU A 427 -17.15 0.52 12.44
N TYR A 428 -17.99 -0.49 12.25
CA TYR A 428 -18.53 -0.91 10.96
C TYR A 428 -19.12 0.21 10.11
N ALA A 429 -18.80 0.11 8.82
CA ALA A 429 -19.42 0.80 7.71
C ALA A 429 -20.90 0.42 7.54
N PHE A 430 -21.78 1.42 7.61
CA PHE A 430 -23.07 1.42 6.93
C PHE A 430 -23.38 2.85 6.43
N GLY A 431 -23.87 2.93 5.20
CA GLY A 431 -24.16 4.18 4.49
C GLY A 431 -25.14 5.14 5.18
N GLU A 432 -25.07 6.41 4.75
CA GLU A 432 -26.04 7.51 4.93
C GLU A 432 -27.00 7.49 6.14
N ARG A 433 -26.51 7.23 7.37
CA ARG A 433 -27.36 7.29 8.58
C ARG A 433 -28.66 6.48 8.46
N GLN A 434 -28.72 5.44 7.63
CA GLN A 434 -29.90 4.58 7.61
C GLN A 434 -29.93 3.78 8.92
N ARG A 435 -31.09 3.73 9.58
CA ARG A 435 -31.27 2.87 10.75
C ARG A 435 -30.91 1.44 10.35
N CYS A 436 -30.06 0.79 11.15
CA CYS A 436 -29.87 -0.65 11.06
C CYS A 436 -31.23 -1.30 11.33
N LEU A 437 -31.90 -1.80 10.28
CA LEU A 437 -33.24 -2.40 10.39
C LEU A 437 -33.20 -3.79 11.05
N LEU A 438 -32.00 -4.35 11.18
CA LEU A 438 -31.70 -5.61 11.84
C LEU A 438 -30.57 -5.34 12.84
N PRO A 439 -30.78 -5.44 14.16
CA PRO A 439 -29.67 -5.35 15.11
C PRO A 439 -28.64 -6.44 14.79
N ALA A 440 -27.35 -6.08 14.82
CA ALA A 440 -26.30 -7.08 14.87
C ALA A 440 -26.44 -7.82 16.21
N ASP A 441 -26.73 -9.12 16.13
CA ASP A 441 -26.85 -9.98 17.31
C ASP A 441 -25.44 -10.35 17.77
N PHE A 442 -24.96 -9.67 18.80
CA PHE A 442 -23.67 -9.93 19.45
C PHE A 442 -23.77 -11.00 20.54
N GLY A 443 -24.77 -11.90 20.49
CA GLY A 443 -24.97 -12.95 21.49
C GLY A 443 -23.79 -13.90 21.73
N TYR A 444 -22.73 -13.84 20.91
CA TYR A 444 -21.48 -14.59 21.08
C TYR A 444 -20.36 -13.80 21.79
N ALA A 445 -20.51 -12.50 22.00
CA ALA A 445 -19.54 -11.67 22.71
C ALA A 445 -19.89 -11.64 24.21
N GLU A 446 -19.16 -12.41 25.02
CA GLU A 446 -19.21 -12.27 26.48
C GLU A 446 -18.41 -11.02 26.89
N PHE A 447 -19.13 -9.93 27.17
CA PHE A 447 -18.57 -8.73 27.78
C PHE A 447 -18.27 -9.02 29.26
N ARG A 448 -17.07 -8.65 29.74
CA ARG A 448 -16.70 -8.75 31.15
C ARG A 448 -16.94 -7.46 31.91
#